data_AF-A0A1F9X7C4-F1
#
_entry.id   AF-A0A1F9X7C4-F1
#
_cell.length_a   1.000
_cell.length_b   1.000
_cell.length_c   1.000
_cell.angle_alpha   90.00
_cell.angle_beta   90.00
_cell.angle_gamma   90.00
#
_symmetry.space_group_name_H-M   'P 1'
#
loop_
_entity.id
_entity.type
_entity.pdbx_description
1 polymer ?
#
loop_
_entity_poly.entity_id
_entity_poly.type
_entity_poly.pdbx_seq_one_letter_code
_entity_poly.pdbx_strand_id
1 'polypeptide(L)'
;MKEMLNKKWVKIAATVLAIIILMYAMVYVDVMLRARTAYNEAEKYYYWHENPEAKKQDLKTKYDNEIKALDARLSKNKIKKEEYDREIEVSKFNYDREMEESSIKYAYVWYQTVVELFSPPETKWVKLSRQKLPQARELWKKELEGKGIKVEDYMLD
;
A
#
# COMPACT_ATOMS: atom_id res chain seq x y z
N MET A 1 -21.38 41.09 22.74
CA MET A 1 -20.75 40.05 21.88
C MET A 1 -19.84 40.65 20.80
N LYS A 2 -20.32 41.57 19.95
CA LYS A 2 -19.49 42.24 18.91
C LYS A 2 -18.26 42.98 19.45
N GLU A 3 -18.36 43.68 20.58
CA GLU A 3 -17.19 44.35 21.19
C GLU A 3 -16.12 43.40 21.71
N MET A 4 -16.50 42.23 22.23
CA MET A 4 -15.53 41.24 22.72
C MET A 4 -14.76 40.59 21.56
N LEU A 5 -15.45 40.25 20.47
CA LEU A 5 -14.85 39.70 19.24
C LEU A 5 -13.88 40.66 18.56
N ASN A 6 -13.98 41.97 18.81
CA ASN A 6 -13.12 42.96 18.20
C ASN A 6 -11.81 43.19 18.99
N LYS A 7 -11.67 42.60 20.18
CA LYS A 7 -10.41 42.67 20.96
C LYS A 7 -9.32 41.86 20.26
N LYS A 8 -8.11 42.44 20.16
CA LYS A 8 -6.96 41.81 19.47
C LYS A 8 -6.67 40.39 19.94
N TRP A 9 -6.78 40.13 21.25
CA TRP A 9 -6.52 38.81 21.82
C TRP A 9 -7.54 37.75 21.40
N VAL A 10 -8.82 38.12 21.19
CA VAL A 10 -9.85 37.19 20.71
C VAL A 10 -9.58 36.79 19.26
N LYS A 11 -9.14 37.74 18.42
CA LYS A 11 -8.72 37.45 17.04
C LYS A 11 -7.51 36.50 17.02
N ILE A 12 -6.50 36.75 17.85
CA ILE A 12 -5.33 35.86 17.97
C ILE A 12 -5.76 34.46 18.42
N ALA A 13 -6.57 34.36 19.49
CA ALA A 13 -7.05 33.07 19.98
C ALA A 13 -7.86 32.31 18.93
N ALA A 14 -8.72 32.99 18.18
CA ALA A 14 -9.48 32.40 17.08
C ALA A 14 -8.56 31.90 15.95
N THR A 15 -7.53 32.67 15.58
CA THR A 15 -6.54 32.24 14.59
C THR A 15 -5.77 31.00 15.06
N VAL A 16 -5.30 30.97 16.32
CA VAL A 16 -4.61 29.80 16.89
C VAL A 16 -5.52 28.58 16.87
N LEU A 17 -6.77 28.72 17.31
CA LEU A 17 -7.74 27.62 17.28
C LEU A 17 -8.00 27.12 15.85
N ALA A 18 -8.14 28.02 14.88
CA ALA A 18 -8.33 27.66 13.48
C ALA A 18 -7.13 26.88 12.92
N ILE A 19 -5.90 27.29 13.26
CA ILE A 19 -4.68 26.57 12.86
C ILE A 19 -4.66 25.16 13.48
N ILE A 20 -5.00 25.03 14.76
CA ILE A 20 -5.05 23.73 15.43
C ILE A 20 -6.07 22.81 14.75
N ILE A 21 -7.29 23.30 14.48
CA ILE A 21 -8.33 22.54 13.78
C ILE A 21 -7.85 22.13 12.38
N LEU A 22 -7.22 23.05 11.65
CA LEU A 22 -6.68 22.77 10.31
C LEU A 22 -5.60 21.68 10.36
N MET A 23 -4.69 21.73 11.33
CA MET A 23 -3.66 20.70 11.51
C MET A 23 -4.27 19.33 11.77
N TYR A 24 -5.22 19.22 12.70
CA TYR A 24 -5.90 17.94 12.97
C TYR A 24 -6.69 17.43 11.76
N ALA A 25 -7.33 18.33 11.00
CA ALA A 25 -8.02 17.96 9.77
C ALA A 25 -7.05 17.42 8.71
N MET A 26 -5.88 18.04 8.54
CA MET A 26 -4.85 17.54 7.62
C MET A 26 -4.34 16.15 8.03
N VAL A 27 -4.04 15.93 9.31
CA VAL A 27 -3.60 14.62 9.82
C VAL A 27 -4.69 13.57 9.59
N TYR A 28 -5.95 13.89 9.90
CA TYR A 28 -7.07 12.98 9.66
C TYR A 28 -7.19 12.60 8.18
N VAL A 29 -7.11 13.58 7.27
CA VAL A 29 -7.21 13.35 5.82
C VAL A 29 -6.03 12.52 5.31
N ASP A 30 -4.80 12.82 5.75
CA ASP A 30 -3.61 12.04 5.36
C ASP A 30 -3.74 10.58 5.80
N VAL A 31 -4.07 10.32 7.07
CA VAL A 31 -4.24 8.94 7.58
C VAL A 31 -5.36 8.21 6.84
N MET A 32 -6.50 8.87 6.57
CA MET A 32 -7.60 8.29 5.81
C MET A 32 -7.18 7.91 4.38
N LEU A 33 -6.41 8.77 3.70
CA LEU A 33 -5.94 8.50 2.35
C LEU A 33 -4.92 7.35 2.33
N ARG A 34 -4.02 7.29 3.31
CA ARG A 34 -3.07 6.17 3.45
C ARG A 34 -3.79 4.86 3.74
N ALA A 35 -4.81 4.87 4.60
CA ALA A 35 -5.66 3.71 4.85
C ALA A 35 -6.36 3.22 3.58
N ARG A 36 -6.86 4.15 2.74
CA ARG A 36 -7.47 3.81 1.46
C ARG A 36 -6.47 3.15 0.51
N THR A 37 -5.29 3.73 0.37
CA THR A 37 -4.26 3.21 -0.55
C THR A 37 -3.79 1.83 -0.11
N ALA A 38 -3.46 1.65 1.17
CA ALA A 38 -3.05 0.35 1.70
C ALA A 38 -4.17 -0.70 1.60
N TYR A 39 -5.43 -0.31 1.84
CA TYR A 39 -6.57 -1.22 1.62
C TYR A 39 -6.68 -1.65 0.15
N ASN A 40 -6.53 -0.72 -0.79
CA ASN A 40 -6.59 -1.05 -2.22
C ASN A 40 -5.44 -1.97 -2.65
N GLU A 41 -4.24 -1.79 -2.11
CA GLU A 41 -3.14 -2.74 -2.34
C GLU A 41 -3.49 -4.11 -1.77
N ALA A 42 -4.06 -4.19 -0.56
CA ALA A 42 -4.53 -5.45 0.00
C ALA A 42 -5.55 -6.14 -0.91
N GLU A 43 -6.57 -5.40 -1.40
CA GLU A 43 -7.58 -5.93 -2.32
C GLU A 43 -6.97 -6.43 -3.63
N LYS A 44 -5.98 -5.72 -4.18
CA LYS A 44 -5.27 -6.15 -5.40
C LYS A 44 -4.55 -7.47 -5.20
N TYR A 45 -3.82 -7.62 -4.09
CA TYR A 45 -3.14 -8.88 -3.77
C TYR A 45 -4.12 -10.01 -3.46
N TYR A 46 -5.22 -9.70 -2.79
CA TYR A 46 -6.28 -10.67 -2.54
C TYR A 46 -6.91 -11.14 -3.87
N TYR A 47 -7.20 -10.21 -4.78
CA TYR A 47 -7.70 -10.51 -6.12
C TYR A 47 -6.71 -11.36 -6.92
N TRP A 48 -5.41 -11.07 -6.85
CA TRP A 48 -4.35 -11.88 -7.48
C TRP A 48 -4.22 -13.29 -6.89
N HIS A 49 -4.56 -13.48 -5.61
CA HIS A 49 -4.65 -14.82 -5.03
C HIS A 49 -5.80 -15.62 -5.64
N GLU A 50 -6.97 -15.00 -5.78
CA GLU A 50 -8.14 -15.63 -6.41
C GLU A 50 -7.98 -15.80 -7.93
N ASN A 51 -7.17 -14.95 -8.57
CA ASN A 51 -6.97 -14.89 -10.02
C ASN A 51 -5.47 -14.85 -10.38
N PRO A 52 -4.76 -15.99 -10.32
CA PRO A 52 -3.32 -16.04 -10.61
C PRO A 52 -2.94 -15.58 -12.03
N GLU A 53 -3.83 -15.79 -13.01
CA GLU A 53 -3.61 -15.29 -14.39
C GLU A 53 -3.63 -13.76 -14.46
N ALA A 54 -4.45 -13.10 -13.64
CA ALA A 54 -4.47 -11.64 -13.56
C ALA A 54 -3.15 -11.11 -12.99
N LYS A 55 -2.60 -11.76 -11.95
CA LYS A 55 -1.27 -11.43 -11.42
C LYS A 55 -0.20 -11.49 -12.51
N LYS A 56 -0.18 -12.59 -13.27
CA LYS A 56 0.78 -12.80 -14.35
C LYS A 56 0.65 -11.73 -15.43
N GLN A 57 -0.57 -11.39 -15.83
CA GLN A 57 -0.82 -10.36 -16.83
C GLN A 57 -0.39 -8.97 -16.35
N ASP A 58 -0.72 -8.61 -15.11
CA ASP A 58 -0.36 -7.30 -14.54
C ASP A 58 1.16 -7.16 -14.41
N LEU A 59 1.83 -8.17 -13.86
CA LEU A 59 3.29 -8.17 -13.69
C LEU A 59 4.01 -8.17 -15.03
N LYS A 60 3.52 -8.94 -16.01
CA LYS A 60 4.07 -8.91 -17.37
C LYS A 60 3.91 -7.53 -18.00
N THR A 61 2.74 -6.90 -17.83
CA THR A 61 2.49 -5.55 -18.35
C THR A 61 3.43 -4.52 -17.73
N LYS A 62 3.65 -4.60 -16.41
CA LYS A 62 4.60 -3.73 -15.69
C LYS A 62 6.02 -3.92 -16.23
N TYR A 63 6.48 -5.16 -16.33
CA TYR A 63 7.79 -5.50 -16.89
C TYR A 63 7.96 -4.98 -18.33
N ASP A 64 7.01 -5.28 -19.22
CA ASP A 64 7.07 -4.82 -20.63
C ASP A 64 7.13 -3.28 -20.74
N ASN A 65 6.44 -2.56 -19.85
CA ASN A 65 6.48 -1.09 -19.81
C ASN A 65 7.82 -0.54 -19.31
N GLU A 66 8.44 -1.19 -18.31
CA GLU A 66 9.78 -0.85 -17.83
C GLU A 66 10.82 -1.04 -18.93
N ILE A 67 10.80 -2.18 -19.63
CA ILE A 67 11.68 -2.46 -20.76
C ILE A 67 11.51 -1.42 -21.86
N LYS A 68 10.27 -1.10 -22.26
CA LYS A 68 9.99 -0.04 -23.26
C LYS A 68 10.52 1.33 -22.82
N ALA A 69 10.44 1.65 -21.52
CA ALA A 69 10.96 2.90 -21.00
C ALA A 69 12.50 2.93 -21.03
N LEU A 70 13.15 1.80 -20.75
CA LEU A 70 14.61 1.64 -20.86
C LEU A 70 15.07 1.74 -22.33
N ASP A 71 14.37 1.09 -23.27
CA ASP A 71 14.60 1.21 -24.72
C ASP A 71 14.52 2.67 -25.20
N ALA A 72 13.49 3.38 -24.74
CA ALA A 72 13.30 4.80 -25.06
C ALA A 72 14.39 5.69 -24.45
N ARG A 73 15.00 5.31 -23.32
CA ARG A 73 16.13 6.03 -22.72
C ARG A 73 17.43 5.72 -23.45
N LEU A 74 17.67 4.46 -23.83
CA LEU A 74 18.87 4.04 -24.56
C LEU A 74 18.92 4.66 -25.95
N SER A 75 17.81 4.61 -26.70
CA SER A 75 17.71 5.22 -28.05
C SER A 75 17.91 6.74 -28.05
N LYS A 76 17.63 7.40 -26.92
CA LYS A 76 17.89 8.84 -26.72
C LYS A 76 19.28 9.13 -26.15
N ASN A 77 20.15 8.12 -26.04
CA ASN A 77 21.47 8.19 -25.39
C ASN A 77 21.41 8.79 -23.97
N LYS A 78 20.28 8.63 -23.25
CA LYS A 78 20.12 9.11 -21.87
C LYS A 78 20.77 8.21 -20.84
N ILE A 79 21.10 6.98 -21.22
CA ILE A 79 21.75 5.96 -20.40
C ILE A 79 22.82 5.27 -21.23
N LYS A 80 23.85 4.74 -20.56
CA LYS A 80 24.87 3.91 -21.21
C LYS A 80 24.37 2.48 -21.36
N LYS A 81 24.95 1.73 -22.30
CA LYS A 81 24.60 0.32 -22.53
C LYS A 81 24.75 -0.55 -21.26
N GLU A 82 25.84 -0.37 -20.51
CA GLU A 82 26.08 -1.09 -19.25
C GLU A 82 25.02 -0.79 -18.17
N GLU A 83 24.49 0.44 -18.13
CA GLU A 83 23.40 0.80 -17.22
C GLU A 83 22.09 0.14 -17.66
N TYR A 84 21.79 0.20 -18.96
CA TYR A 84 20.63 -0.46 -19.55
C TYR A 84 20.61 -1.97 -19.27
N ASP A 85 21.72 -2.68 -19.52
CA ASP A 85 21.80 -4.14 -19.34
C ASP A 85 21.53 -4.53 -17.87
N ARG A 86 22.10 -3.79 -16.92
CA ARG A 86 21.85 -3.99 -15.48
C ARG A 86 20.40 -3.70 -15.08
N GLU A 87 19.80 -2.62 -15.60
CA GLU A 87 18.42 -2.28 -15.27
C GLU A 87 17.44 -3.35 -15.80
N ILE A 88 17.72 -3.97 -16.95
CA ILE A 88 16.95 -5.12 -17.43
C ILE A 88 17.04 -6.30 -16.46
N GLU A 89 18.26 -6.63 -16.00
CA GLU A 89 18.45 -7.72 -15.05
C GLU A 89 17.68 -7.47 -13.75
N VAL A 90 17.71 -6.22 -13.25
CA VAL A 90 16.93 -5.81 -12.08
C VAL A 90 15.43 -5.93 -12.32
N SER A 91 14.92 -5.42 -13.45
CA SER A 91 13.49 -5.55 -13.81
C SER A 91 13.06 -7.00 -13.93
N LYS A 92 13.90 -7.86 -14.52
CA LYS A 92 13.62 -9.30 -14.63
C LYS A 92 13.61 -9.98 -13.27
N PHE A 93 14.61 -9.71 -12.44
CA PHE A 93 14.68 -10.23 -11.08
C PHE A 93 13.44 -9.82 -10.26
N ASN A 94 13.01 -8.56 -10.37
CA ASN A 94 11.82 -8.08 -9.68
C ASN A 94 10.55 -8.79 -10.18
N TYR A 95 10.42 -8.99 -11.49
CA TYR A 95 9.31 -9.74 -12.08
C TYR A 95 9.27 -11.18 -11.57
N ASP A 96 10.39 -11.90 -11.63
CA ASP A 96 10.49 -13.30 -11.20
C ASP A 96 10.18 -13.43 -9.69
N ARG A 97 10.76 -12.55 -8.87
CA ARG A 97 10.48 -12.48 -7.42
C ARG A 97 8.99 -12.21 -7.14
N GLU A 98 8.40 -11.17 -7.75
CA GLU A 98 6.99 -10.84 -7.53
C GLU A 98 6.06 -11.98 -7.98
N MET A 99 6.43 -12.73 -9.03
CA MET A 99 5.69 -13.91 -9.49
C MET A 99 5.69 -15.04 -8.46
N GLU A 100 6.84 -15.34 -7.85
CA GLU A 100 7.01 -16.41 -6.85
C GLU A 100 6.36 -16.09 -5.50
N GLU A 101 6.32 -14.81 -5.12
CA GLU A 101 5.82 -14.43 -3.81
C GLU A 101 4.31 -14.69 -3.62
N SER A 102 3.92 -15.05 -2.40
CA SER A 102 2.53 -15.30 -2.05
C SER A 102 1.70 -14.02 -2.08
N SER A 103 0.70 -13.98 -2.96
CA SER A 103 -0.23 -12.85 -3.05
C SER A 103 -1.05 -12.72 -1.76
N ILE A 104 -1.51 -13.85 -1.18
CA ILE A 104 -2.35 -13.79 0.01
C ILE A 104 -1.59 -13.33 1.25
N LYS A 105 -0.29 -13.67 1.36
CA LYS A 105 0.60 -13.11 2.39
C LYS A 105 0.63 -11.59 2.30
N TYR A 106 0.82 -11.03 1.11
CA TYR A 106 0.83 -9.57 0.95
C TYR A 106 -0.52 -8.93 1.23
N ALA A 107 -1.62 -9.57 0.84
CA ALA A 107 -2.96 -9.09 1.20
C ALA A 107 -3.12 -8.99 2.72
N TYR A 108 -2.71 -10.04 3.46
CA TYR A 108 -2.71 -10.05 4.92
C TYR A 108 -1.88 -8.89 5.50
N VAL A 109 -0.62 -8.75 5.08
CA VAL A 109 0.29 -7.69 5.58
C VAL A 109 -0.28 -6.30 5.30
N TRP A 110 -0.89 -6.08 4.13
CA TRP A 110 -1.49 -4.78 3.82
C TRP A 110 -2.77 -4.51 4.63
N TYR A 111 -3.64 -5.49 4.86
CA TYR A 111 -4.76 -5.30 5.78
C TYR A 111 -4.29 -5.04 7.21
N GLN A 112 -3.26 -5.74 7.68
CA GLN A 112 -2.68 -5.54 9.01
C GLN A 112 -2.13 -4.12 9.13
N THR A 113 -1.38 -3.67 8.12
CA THR A 113 -0.89 -2.28 8.01
C THR A 113 -2.01 -1.26 8.14
N VAL A 114 -3.17 -1.50 7.50
CA VAL A 114 -4.32 -0.59 7.62
C VAL A 114 -4.86 -0.54 9.05
N VAL A 115 -4.98 -1.68 9.71
CA VAL A 115 -5.54 -1.77 11.07
C VAL A 115 -4.58 -1.19 12.11
N GLU A 116 -3.28 -1.46 11.98
CA GLU A 116 -2.27 -1.11 12.98
C GLU A 116 -1.72 0.30 12.83
N LEU A 117 -1.47 0.76 11.59
CA LEU A 117 -0.79 2.04 11.37
C LEU A 117 -1.75 3.21 11.12
N PHE A 118 -3.00 2.93 10.71
CA PHE A 118 -3.96 3.97 10.33
C PHE A 118 -5.21 4.00 11.23
N SER A 119 -5.13 3.38 12.41
CA SER A 119 -6.13 3.47 13.48
C SER A 119 -5.53 4.02 14.78
N PRO A 120 -6.12 5.04 15.41
CA PRO A 120 -7.27 5.84 14.95
C PRO A 120 -6.92 6.79 13.79
N PRO A 121 -7.91 7.25 12.98
CA PRO A 121 -9.37 7.12 13.14
C PRO A 121 -9.98 5.85 12.52
N GLU A 122 -11.15 5.45 13.04
CA GLU A 122 -11.95 4.31 12.54
C GLU A 122 -12.68 4.62 11.21
N THR A 123 -11.88 4.75 10.15
CA THR A 123 -12.39 4.98 8.80
C THR A 123 -13.06 3.72 8.22
N LYS A 124 -13.79 3.88 7.11
CA LYS A 124 -14.37 2.77 6.36
C LYS A 124 -13.32 1.68 6.04
N TRP A 125 -12.12 2.10 5.64
CA TRP A 125 -11.04 1.19 5.20
C TRP A 125 -10.45 0.39 6.35
N VAL A 126 -10.32 1.00 7.53
CA VAL A 126 -9.90 0.32 8.77
C VAL A 126 -10.92 -0.75 9.15
N LYS A 127 -12.21 -0.43 9.11
CA LYS A 127 -13.29 -1.38 9.41
C LYS A 127 -13.31 -2.57 8.45
N LEU A 128 -13.20 -2.30 7.15
CA LEU A 128 -13.15 -3.35 6.13
C LEU A 128 -11.90 -4.23 6.26
N SER A 129 -10.74 -3.63 6.51
CA SER A 129 -9.50 -4.37 6.72
C SER A 129 -9.60 -5.29 7.93
N ARG A 130 -10.15 -4.81 9.05
CA ARG A 130 -10.35 -5.62 10.26
C ARG A 130 -11.27 -6.82 10.00
N GLN A 131 -12.27 -6.67 9.13
CA GLN A 131 -13.16 -7.78 8.74
C GLN A 131 -12.46 -8.81 7.86
N LYS A 132 -11.61 -8.37 6.92
CA LYS A 132 -10.91 -9.25 5.97
C LYS A 132 -9.64 -9.88 6.53
N LEU A 133 -9.01 -9.27 7.52
CA LEU A 133 -7.74 -9.72 8.09
C LEU A 133 -7.76 -11.20 8.54
N PRO A 134 -8.78 -11.70 9.27
CA PRO A 134 -8.82 -13.11 9.67
C PRO A 134 -8.97 -14.06 8.47
N GLN A 135 -9.70 -13.64 7.43
CA GLN A 135 -9.89 -14.44 6.22
C GLN A 135 -8.58 -14.58 5.45
N ALA A 136 -7.84 -13.47 5.28
CA ALA A 136 -6.53 -13.48 4.62
C ALA A 136 -5.50 -14.33 5.40
N ARG A 137 -5.52 -14.25 6.75
CA ARG A 137 -4.67 -15.09 7.61
C ARG A 137 -4.92 -16.58 7.39
N GLU A 138 -6.20 -16.98 7.37
CA GLU A 138 -6.58 -18.38 7.20
C GLU A 138 -6.23 -18.91 5.81
N LEU A 139 -6.44 -18.11 4.76
CA LEU A 139 -6.03 -18.47 3.40
C LEU A 139 -4.49 -18.59 3.27
N TRP A 140 -3.75 -17.69 3.93
CA TRP A 140 -2.29 -17.79 3.97
C TRP A 140 -1.81 -19.04 4.72
N LYS A 141 -2.42 -19.36 5.86
CA LYS A 141 -2.15 -20.61 6.58
C LYS A 141 -2.35 -21.84 5.68
N LYS A 142 -3.47 -21.91 4.96
CA LYS A 142 -3.75 -22.99 4.01
C LYS A 142 -2.71 -23.08 2.89
N GLU A 143 -2.23 -21.93 2.39
CA GLU A 143 -1.17 -21.91 1.38
C GLU A 143 0.14 -22.52 1.91
N LEU A 144 0.51 -22.20 3.14
CA LEU A 144 1.71 -22.75 3.79
C LEU A 144 1.57 -24.25 4.08
N GLU A 145 0.42 -24.68 4.58
CA GLU A 145 0.12 -26.10 4.80
C GLU A 145 0.14 -26.89 3.49
N GLY A 146 -0.41 -26.31 2.40
CA GLY A 146 -0.35 -26.90 1.06
C GLY A 146 1.08 -27.02 0.50
N LYS A 147 2.02 -26.21 1.00
CA LYS A 147 3.47 -26.30 0.70
C LYS A 147 4.20 -27.29 1.62
N GLY A 148 3.50 -27.97 2.53
CA GLY A 148 4.09 -28.89 3.50
C GLY A 148 4.83 -28.19 4.65
N ILE A 149 4.58 -26.90 4.84
CA ILE A 149 5.18 -26.12 5.93
C ILE A 149 4.28 -26.25 7.16
N LYS A 150 4.85 -26.72 8.28
CA LYS A 150 4.14 -26.72 9.56
C LYS A 150 3.96 -25.28 10.04
N VAL A 151 2.72 -24.80 10.07
CA VAL A 151 2.41 -23.43 10.47
C VAL A 151 2.25 -23.35 11.99
N GLU A 152 3.03 -22.48 12.61
CA GLU A 152 2.92 -22.14 14.03
C GLU A 152 2.36 -20.72 14.14
N ASP A 153 1.60 -20.41 15.20
CA ASP A 153 0.81 -19.17 15.25
C ASP A 153 1.66 -17.90 15.13
N TYR A 154 2.88 -17.90 15.68
CA TYR A 154 3.82 -16.77 15.57
C TYR A 154 4.33 -16.52 14.13
N MET A 155 4.15 -17.46 13.21
CA MET A 155 4.50 -17.26 11.79
C MET A 155 3.46 -16.42 11.06
N LEU A 156 2.29 -16.19 11.67
CA LEU A 156 1.15 -15.48 11.11
C LEU A 156 0.88 -14.14 11.84
N ASP A 157 1.68 -13.78 12.84
CA ASP A 157 1.54 -12.57 13.66
C ASP A 157 2.60 -11.51 13.31
#